data_AF-A0A1H2EHE6-F1
#
_entry.id   AF-A0A1H2EHE6-F1
#
_cell.length_a   1.000
_cell.length_b   1.000
_cell.length_c   1.000
_cell.angle_alpha   90.00
_cell.angle_beta   90.00
_cell.angle_gamma   90.00
#
_symmetry.space_group_name_H-M   'P 1'
#
loop_
_entity.id
_entity.type
_entity.pdbx_description
1 polymer ?
#
loop_
_entity_poly.entity_id
_entity_poly.type
_entity_poly.pdbx_seq_one_letter_code
_entity_poly.pdbx_strand_id
1 'polypeptide(L)'
;MKNENRALGFAPLILPFAFSFFAYFADIPGFNMDQGLLKFIGLFLAIALVGLPVAYIYEFFIGFRFYQLIKKKQRVNIFTLTLGGVLIADIPMFLIWPLAGSEGTISFASTVQLFSFVGFMIGLNFWVLLNYERLRGLLKR
;
A
#
# COMPACT_ATOMS: atom_id res chain seq x y z
N MET A 1 9.85 19.99 -4.41
CA MET A 1 10.74 18.92 -4.91
C MET A 1 11.33 18.04 -3.81
N LYS A 2 12.08 18.55 -2.81
CA LYS A 2 12.68 17.67 -1.75
C LYS A 2 11.65 16.80 -0.99
N ASN A 3 10.50 17.37 -0.61
CA ASN A 3 9.47 16.62 0.14
C ASN A 3 8.68 15.62 -0.71
N GLU A 4 8.56 15.85 -2.02
CA GLU A 4 7.79 14.98 -2.92
C GLU A 4 8.57 13.72 -3.28
N ASN A 5 9.85 13.88 -3.68
CA ASN A 5 10.71 12.74 -3.97
C ASN A 5 10.93 11.88 -2.72
N ARG A 6 11.02 12.51 -1.55
CA ARG A 6 11.02 11.81 -0.27
C ARG A 6 9.71 11.07 -0.06
N ALA A 7 8.56 11.74 -0.19
CA ALA A 7 7.27 11.09 0.01
C ALA A 7 7.09 9.87 -0.91
N LEU A 8 7.48 9.96 -2.18
CA LEU A 8 7.40 8.86 -3.15
C LEU A 8 8.33 7.70 -2.78
N GLY A 9 9.54 8.02 -2.30
CA GLY A 9 10.51 7.00 -1.88
C GLY A 9 10.13 6.28 -0.59
N PHE A 10 9.43 6.95 0.34
CA PHE A 10 9.12 6.39 1.66
C PHE A 10 7.68 5.86 1.79
N ALA A 11 6.75 6.29 0.93
CA ALA A 11 5.35 5.86 1.02
C ALA A 11 5.18 4.33 0.92
N PRO A 12 5.83 3.61 -0.02
CA PRO A 12 5.65 2.16 -0.18
C PRO A 12 6.18 1.33 0.99
N LEU A 13 7.05 1.88 1.85
CA LEU A 13 7.63 1.13 2.98
C LEU A 13 6.59 0.68 4.01
N ILE A 14 5.40 1.27 4.01
CA ILE A 14 4.29 0.83 4.87
C ILE A 14 3.68 -0.49 4.39
N LEU A 15 3.93 -0.92 3.14
CA LEU A 15 3.31 -2.11 2.55
C LEU A 15 3.38 -3.36 3.41
N PRO A 16 4.54 -3.85 3.88
CA PRO A 16 4.60 -5.11 4.63
C PRO A 16 3.81 -5.04 5.94
N PHE A 17 3.77 -3.86 6.57
CA PHE A 17 2.99 -3.62 7.77
C PHE A 17 1.49 -3.58 7.47
N ALA A 18 1.07 -2.82 6.45
CA ALA A 18 -0.33 -2.72 6.05
C ALA A 18 -0.89 -4.07 5.60
N PHE A 19 -0.11 -4.81 4.81
CA PHE A 19 -0.48 -6.15 4.35
C PHE A 19 -0.65 -7.08 5.56
N SER A 20 0.36 -7.19 6.41
CA SER A 20 0.35 -8.15 7.52
C SER A 20 -0.72 -7.81 8.55
N PHE A 21 -0.97 -6.52 8.79
CA PHE A 21 -2.05 -6.04 9.64
C PHE A 21 -3.41 -6.48 9.09
N PHE A 22 -3.69 -6.21 7.81
CA PHE A 22 -4.96 -6.61 7.21
C PHE A 22 -5.11 -8.13 7.15
N ALA A 23 -4.04 -8.83 6.78
CA ALA A 23 -4.02 -10.29 6.69
C ALA A 23 -4.28 -10.96 8.06
N TYR A 24 -3.82 -10.36 9.15
CA TYR A 24 -4.16 -10.78 10.50
C TYR A 24 -5.67 -10.64 10.78
N PHE A 25 -6.26 -9.48 10.48
CA PHE A 25 -7.70 -9.24 10.68
C PHE A 25 -8.59 -10.07 9.77
N ALA A 26 -8.14 -10.36 8.55
CA ALA A 26 -8.83 -11.21 7.59
C ALA A 26 -8.63 -12.71 7.83
N ASP A 27 -7.98 -13.08 8.95
CA ASP A 27 -7.71 -14.45 9.35
C ASP A 27 -6.99 -15.29 8.27
N ILE A 28 -6.05 -14.65 7.55
CA ILE A 28 -5.30 -15.33 6.50
C ILE A 28 -4.30 -16.31 7.16
N PRO A 29 -4.30 -17.59 6.76
CA PRO A 29 -3.44 -18.61 7.36
C PRO A 29 -1.96 -18.18 7.41
N GLY A 30 -1.39 -18.27 8.60
CA GLY A 30 0.01 -17.89 8.86
C GLY A 30 0.21 -16.43 9.29
N PHE A 31 -0.68 -15.51 8.91
CA PHE A 31 -0.67 -14.13 9.41
C PHE A 31 -1.39 -13.99 10.76
N ASN A 32 -2.38 -14.83 11.01
CA ASN A 32 -3.12 -14.90 12.27
C ASN A 32 -2.30 -15.46 13.46
N MET A 33 -1.05 -15.89 13.22
CA MET A 33 -0.12 -16.49 14.19
C MET A 33 -0.52 -17.86 14.76
N ASP A 34 -1.62 -18.47 14.31
CA ASP A 34 -2.03 -19.82 14.74
C ASP A 34 -1.02 -20.89 14.36
N GLN A 35 -0.32 -20.68 13.24
CA GLN A 35 0.77 -21.55 12.75
C GLN A 35 2.12 -21.20 13.40
N GLY A 36 2.13 -20.31 14.38
CA GLY A 36 3.30 -19.89 15.15
C GLY A 36 3.97 -18.60 14.66
N LEU A 37 4.67 -17.93 15.58
CA LEU A 37 5.35 -16.65 15.35
C LEU A 37 6.42 -16.73 14.25
N LEU A 38 7.14 -17.85 14.14
CA LEU A 38 8.19 -18.00 13.13
C LEU A 38 7.62 -17.99 11.71
N LYS A 39 6.45 -18.60 11.51
CA LYS A 39 5.75 -18.59 10.22
C LYS A 39 5.31 -17.18 9.86
N PHE A 40 4.74 -16.45 10.82
CA PHE A 40 4.38 -15.03 10.66
C PHE A 40 5.58 -14.19 10.21
N ILE A 41 6.71 -14.28 10.92
CA ILE A 41 7.92 -13.51 10.59
C ILE A 41 8.43 -13.88 9.18
N GLY A 42 8.46 -15.17 8.84
CA GLY A 42 8.86 -15.62 7.50
C GLY A 42 7.98 -15.05 6.40
N LEU A 43 6.66 -15.05 6.58
CA LEU A 43 5.70 -14.47 5.63
C LEU A 43 5.83 -12.94 5.55
N PHE A 44 5.99 -12.25 6.68
CA PHE A 44 6.25 -10.81 6.72
C PHE A 44 7.50 -10.43 5.92
N LEU A 45 8.59 -11.16 6.12
CA LEU A 45 9.84 -10.95 5.38
C LEU A 45 9.68 -11.27 3.89
N ALA A 46 8.92 -12.31 3.53
CA ALA A 46 8.62 -12.61 2.13
C ALA A 46 7.86 -11.45 1.45
N ILE A 47 6.86 -10.88 2.12
CA ILE A 47 6.16 -9.68 1.63
C ILE A 47 7.12 -8.49 1.52
N ALA A 48 8.00 -8.28 2.50
CA ALA A 48 8.95 -7.19 2.44
C ALA A 48 9.91 -7.36 1.25
N LEU A 49 10.43 -8.57 1.01
CA LEU A 49 11.39 -8.84 -0.05
C LEU A 49 10.77 -8.82 -1.45
N VAL A 50 9.56 -9.36 -1.62
CA VAL A 50 8.91 -9.49 -2.94
C VAL A 50 7.92 -8.35 -3.19
N GLY A 51 7.13 -7.98 -2.18
CA GLY A 51 6.08 -6.98 -2.29
C GLY A 51 6.61 -5.55 -2.38
N LEU A 52 7.68 -5.18 -1.67
CA LEU A 52 8.24 -3.83 -1.77
C LEU A 52 8.74 -3.48 -3.18
N PRO A 53 9.56 -4.30 -3.86
CA PRO A 53 9.95 -4.03 -5.25
C PRO A 53 8.75 -3.79 -6.16
N VAL A 54 7.70 -4.61 -6.04
CA VAL A 54 6.47 -4.46 -6.82
C VAL A 54 5.80 -3.12 -6.51
N ALA A 55 5.61 -2.79 -5.24
CA ALA A 55 5.02 -1.50 -4.84
C ALA A 55 5.82 -0.31 -5.37
N TYR A 56 7.15 -0.37 -5.31
CA TYR A 56 8.01 0.68 -5.86
C TYR A 56 7.86 0.84 -7.36
N ILE A 57 7.76 -0.26 -8.11
CA ILE A 57 7.53 -0.21 -9.56
C ILE A 57 6.19 0.49 -9.84
N TYR A 58 5.11 0.05 -9.22
CA TYR A 58 3.78 0.63 -9.45
C TYR A 58 3.69 2.09 -8.99
N GLU A 59 4.25 2.43 -7.83
CA GLU A 59 4.31 3.80 -7.32
C GLU A 59 5.12 4.70 -8.25
N PHE A 60 6.26 4.23 -8.78
CA PHE A 60 7.10 5.04 -9.65
C PHE A 60 6.50 5.24 -11.06
N PHE A 61 5.98 4.18 -11.67
CA PHE A 61 5.46 4.26 -13.04
C PHE A 61 4.04 4.81 -13.13
N ILE A 62 3.18 4.45 -12.18
CA ILE A 62 1.75 4.82 -12.19
C ILE A 62 1.46 5.86 -11.12
N GLY A 63 1.85 5.61 -9.86
CA GLY A 63 1.63 6.50 -8.70
C GLY A 63 2.11 7.92 -8.95
N PHE A 64 3.35 8.08 -9.38
CA PHE A 64 3.94 9.38 -9.63
C PHE A 64 3.23 10.15 -10.74
N ARG A 65 2.86 9.48 -11.84
CA ARG A 65 2.11 10.10 -12.95
C ARG A 65 0.73 10.51 -12.48
N PHE A 66 0.04 9.66 -11.72
CA PHE A 66 -1.27 9.96 -11.17
C PHE A 66 -1.22 11.17 -10.21
N TYR A 67 -0.24 11.20 -9.31
CA TYR A 67 0.02 12.34 -8.44
C TYR A 67 0.25 13.63 -9.23
N GLN A 68 1.09 13.60 -10.26
CA GLN A 68 1.33 14.77 -11.11
C GLN A 68 0.05 15.28 -11.78
N LEU A 69 -0.83 14.39 -12.24
CA LEU A 69 -2.12 14.76 -12.83
C LEU A 69 -3.04 15.44 -11.82
N ILE A 70 -3.14 14.91 -10.60
CA ILE A 70 -3.93 15.54 -9.51
C ILE A 70 -3.33 16.90 -9.15
N LYS A 71 -2.00 16.99 -9.04
CA LYS A 71 -1.28 18.22 -8.75
C LYS A 71 -1.53 19.30 -9.80
N LYS A 72 -1.52 18.95 -11.09
CA LYS A 72 -1.86 19.88 -12.19
C LYS A 72 -3.28 20.43 -12.05
N LYS A 73 -4.22 19.63 -11.53
CA LYS A 73 -5.60 20.06 -11.28
C LYS A 73 -5.80 20.75 -9.91
N GLN A 74 -4.74 20.96 -9.13
CA GLN A 74 -4.79 21.50 -7.76
C GLN A 74 -5.74 20.75 -6.81
N ARG A 75 -5.97 19.45 -7.03
CA ARG A 75 -6.88 18.64 -6.22
C ARG A 75 -6.15 17.73 -5.23
N VAL A 76 -4.91 18.03 -4.86
CA VAL A 76 -4.13 17.20 -3.93
C VAL A 76 -4.70 17.32 -2.52
N ASN A 77 -5.44 16.30 -2.11
CA ASN A 77 -5.97 16.16 -0.76
C ASN A 77 -5.92 14.68 -0.30
N ILE A 78 -6.25 14.43 0.97
CA ILE A 78 -6.19 13.10 1.57
C ILE A 78 -7.00 12.08 0.75
N PHE A 79 -8.24 12.41 0.38
CA PHE A 79 -9.14 11.51 -0.35
C PHE A 79 -8.60 11.15 -1.73
N THR A 80 -8.07 12.12 -2.48
CA THR A 80 -7.54 11.86 -3.82
C THR A 80 -6.29 10.98 -3.80
N LEU A 81 -5.46 11.10 -2.75
CA LEU A 81 -4.25 10.30 -2.63
C LEU A 81 -4.56 8.90 -2.10
N THR A 82 -5.48 8.76 -1.14
CA THR A 82 -5.89 7.45 -0.63
C THR A 82 -6.68 6.66 -1.67
N LEU A 83 -7.66 7.27 -2.34
CA LEU A 83 -8.41 6.62 -3.42
C LEU A 83 -7.52 6.33 -4.64
N GLY A 84 -6.57 7.23 -4.93
CA GLY A 84 -5.53 6.98 -5.93
C GLY A 84 -4.71 5.74 -5.61
N GLY A 85 -4.24 5.63 -4.37
CA GLY A 85 -3.48 4.47 -3.90
C GLY A 85 -4.27 3.16 -4.01
N VAL A 86 -5.55 3.15 -3.63
CA VAL A 86 -6.47 2.00 -3.81
C VAL A 86 -6.51 1.57 -5.28
N LEU A 87 -6.85 2.50 -6.18
CA LEU A 87 -6.98 2.20 -7.61
C LEU A 87 -5.68 1.66 -8.21
N ILE A 88 -4.54 2.21 -7.80
CA ILE A 88 -3.23 1.80 -8.33
C ILE A 88 -2.82 0.43 -7.78
N ALA A 89 -3.12 0.13 -6.52
CA ALA A 89 -2.85 -1.17 -5.92
C ALA A 89 -3.75 -2.28 -6.48
N ASP A 90 -4.97 -1.95 -6.89
CA ASP A 90 -5.88 -2.93 -7.49
C ASP A 90 -5.47 -3.32 -8.93
N ILE A 91 -4.74 -2.47 -9.66
CA ILE A 91 -4.23 -2.81 -11.01
C ILE A 91 -3.40 -4.11 -11.02
N PRO A 92 -2.30 -4.25 -10.24
CA PRO A 92 -1.56 -5.51 -10.18
C PRO A 92 -2.42 -6.67 -9.70
N MET A 93 -3.36 -6.42 -8.79
CA MET A 93 -4.27 -7.46 -8.31
C MET A 93 -5.12 -8.01 -9.46
N PHE A 94 -5.73 -7.16 -10.29
CA PHE A 94 -6.50 -7.61 -11.46
C PHE A 94 -5.67 -8.34 -12.51
N LEU A 95 -4.37 -8.03 -12.62
CA LEU A 95 -3.45 -8.71 -13.54
C LEU A 95 -3.04 -10.10 -13.04
N ILE A 96 -2.77 -10.22 -11.74
CA ILE A 96 -2.23 -11.45 -11.13
C ILE A 96 -3.35 -12.40 -10.72
N TRP A 97 -4.51 -11.89 -10.33
CA TRP A 97 -5.62 -12.68 -9.81
C TRP A 97 -6.07 -13.81 -10.74
N PRO A 98 -6.28 -13.61 -12.07
CA PRO A 98 -6.68 -14.71 -12.94
C PRO A 98 -5.65 -15.84 -13.01
N LEU A 99 -4.37 -15.53 -12.79
CA LEU A 99 -3.27 -16.48 -12.80
C LEU A 99 -3.16 -17.22 -11.45
N ALA A 100 -3.36 -16.52 -10.34
CA ALA A 100 -3.23 -17.05 -8.98
C ALA A 100 -4.53 -17.69 -8.43
N GLY A 101 -5.70 -17.28 -8.92
CA GLY A 101 -7.01 -17.69 -8.42
C GLY A 101 -7.49 -19.05 -8.93
N SER A 102 -6.76 -19.69 -9.84
CA SER A 102 -7.09 -21.03 -10.36
C SER A 102 -6.94 -22.14 -9.31
N GLU A 103 -6.23 -21.88 -8.20
CA GLU A 103 -5.97 -22.84 -7.12
C GLU A 103 -7.00 -22.78 -5.96
N GLY A 104 -7.99 -21.88 -6.01
CA GLY A 104 -9.16 -21.89 -5.10
C GLY A 104 -8.89 -21.59 -3.62
N THR A 105 -7.68 -21.18 -3.25
CA THR A 105 -7.23 -21.05 -1.85
C THR A 105 -7.61 -19.73 -1.16
N ILE A 106 -7.88 -18.66 -1.91
CA ILE A 106 -8.31 -17.35 -1.38
C ILE A 106 -9.49 -16.87 -2.22
N SER A 107 -10.42 -16.08 -1.66
CA SER A 107 -11.54 -15.51 -2.42
C SER A 107 -11.13 -14.22 -3.14
N PHE A 108 -11.69 -13.96 -4.32
CA PHE A 108 -11.44 -12.71 -5.06
C PHE A 108 -11.74 -11.47 -4.20
N ALA A 109 -12.83 -11.52 -3.44
CA ALA A 109 -13.23 -10.43 -2.56
C ALA A 109 -12.17 -10.15 -1.48
N SER A 110 -11.63 -11.19 -0.85
CA SER A 110 -10.57 -11.05 0.17
C SER A 110 -9.30 -10.43 -0.43
N THR A 111 -8.93 -10.83 -1.65
CA THR A 111 -7.76 -10.28 -2.34
C THR A 111 -7.96 -8.82 -2.73
N VAL A 112 -9.12 -8.45 -3.27
CA VAL A 112 -9.46 -7.05 -3.56
C VAL A 112 -9.36 -6.22 -2.29
N GLN A 113 -10.00 -6.64 -1.21
CA GLN A 113 -9.98 -5.90 0.06
C GLN A 113 -8.56 -5.70 0.58
N LEU A 114 -7.72 -6.73 0.52
CA LEU A 114 -6.33 -6.66 0.97
C LEU A 114 -5.51 -5.67 0.12
N PHE A 115 -5.59 -5.74 -1.21
CA PHE A 115 -4.84 -4.83 -2.09
C PHE A 115 -5.36 -3.39 -1.98
N SER A 116 -6.67 -3.21 -1.95
CA SER A 116 -7.29 -1.90 -1.71
C SER A 116 -6.87 -1.31 -0.38
N PHE A 117 -6.83 -2.09 0.70
CA PHE A 117 -6.37 -1.61 2.01
C PHE A 117 -4.88 -1.21 1.99
N VAL A 118 -4.02 -2.02 1.38
CA VAL A 118 -2.60 -1.69 1.22
C VAL A 118 -2.44 -0.40 0.41
N GLY A 119 -3.14 -0.27 -0.71
CA GLY A 119 -3.14 0.94 -1.55
C GLY A 119 -3.63 2.17 -0.79
N PHE A 120 -4.70 2.03 -0.01
CA PHE A 120 -5.20 3.08 0.88
C PHE A 120 -4.11 3.54 1.86
N MET A 121 -3.43 2.60 2.52
CA MET A 121 -2.37 2.90 3.51
C MET A 121 -1.16 3.56 2.86
N ILE A 122 -0.75 3.14 1.67
CA ILE A 122 0.33 3.79 0.90
C ILE A 122 -0.08 5.22 0.54
N GLY A 123 -1.28 5.43 0.01
CA GLY A 123 -1.79 6.76 -0.34
C GLY A 123 -1.93 7.69 0.87
N LEU A 124 -2.35 7.15 2.02
CA LEU A 124 -2.41 7.88 3.29
C LEU A 124 -1.01 8.26 3.76
N ASN A 125 -0.08 7.32 3.76
CA ASN A 125 1.32 7.56 4.14
C ASN A 125 1.95 8.62 3.22
N PHE A 126 1.69 8.55 1.92
CA PHE A 126 2.12 9.54 0.96
C PHE A 126 1.58 10.94 1.28
N TRP A 127 0.28 11.06 1.58
CA TRP A 127 -0.33 12.32 2.01
C TRP A 127 0.30 12.87 3.30
N VAL A 128 0.53 12.01 4.30
CA VAL A 128 1.19 12.39 5.56
C VAL A 128 2.60 12.90 5.30
N LEU A 129 3.39 12.20 4.48
CA LEU A 129 4.77 12.57 4.17
C LEU A 129 4.87 13.89 3.40
N LEU A 130 3.90 14.18 2.52
CA LEU A 130 3.79 15.47 1.83
C LEU A 130 3.46 16.61 2.79
N ASN A 131 2.63 16.35 3.80
CA ASN A 131 2.16 17.35 4.76
C ASN A 131 2.93 17.35 6.09
N TYR A 132 4.01 16.57 6.19
CA TYR A 132 4.72 16.30 7.44
C TYR A 132 5.17 17.58 8.18
N GLU A 133 5.75 18.54 7.45
CA GLU A 133 6.21 19.80 8.04
C GLU A 133 5.04 20.63 8.60
N ARG A 134 3.91 20.65 7.89
CA ARG A 134 2.69 21.34 8.32
C ARG A 134 2.10 20.68 9.57
N LEU A 135 2.01 19.35 9.57
CA LEU A 135 1.50 18.57 10.73
C LEU A 135 2.39 18.74 11.96
N ARG A 136 3.72 18.69 11.77
CA ARG A 136 4.69 18.95 12.84
C ARG A 136 4.57 20.35 13.41
N GLY A 137 4.25 21.34 12.59
CA GLY A 137 4.02 22.72 13.04
C GLY A 137 2.75 22.87 13.88
N LEU A 138 1.70 22.11 13.60
CA LEU A 138 0.45 22.10 14.37
C LEU A 138 0.63 21.42 15.74
N LEU A 139 1.41 20.35 15.82
CA LEU A 139 1.67 19.62 17.07
C LEU A 139 2.57 20.38 18.05
N LYS A 140 3.30 21.40 17.59
CA LYS A 140 4.15 22.26 18.41
C LYS A 140 3.43 23.51 18.94
N ARG A 141 2.18 23.72 18.54
CA ARG A 141 1.30 24.77 19.07
C ARG A 141 0.37 24.16 20.11
#